data_AF-A0A837CLG5-F1
#
_entry.id   AF-A0A837CLG5-F1
#
_cell.length_a   1.000
_cell.length_b   1.000
_cell.length_c   1.000
_cell.angle_alpha   90.00
_cell.angle_beta   90.00
_cell.angle_gamma   90.00
#
_symmetry.space_group_name_H-M   'P 1'
#
loop_
_entity.id
_entity.type
_entity.pdbx_description
1 polymer ?
#
loop_
_entity_poly.entity_id
_entity_poly.type
_entity_poly.pdbx_seq_one_letter_code
_entity_poly.pdbx_strand_id
1 'polypeptide(L)'
;MHDGRTATSDRRCSDARRTHNLKVLLYKALAKLPEEQLSEEERKLKASLCHIPEIAILHLIYQQKAYEGDAKDHEFSDTSMREHWQSGFEDTKRTLKRRDRIKMPEQGMGLVVHDVHRETESA
;
A
#
# COMPACT_ATOMS: atom_id res chain seq x y z
N MET A 1 20.38 11.63 7.72
CA MET A 1 19.95 10.41 8.43
C MET A 1 18.62 9.96 7.82
N HIS A 2 18.55 8.73 7.31
CA HIS A 2 17.35 8.18 6.68
C HIS A 2 16.32 7.88 7.79
N ASP A 3 15.13 8.45 7.71
CA ASP A 3 14.06 8.28 8.70
C ASP A 3 13.63 6.80 8.77
N GLY A 4 14.01 6.11 9.84
CA GLY A 4 13.75 4.68 10.01
C GLY A 4 12.27 4.29 10.11
N ARG A 5 11.35 5.28 10.20
CA ARG A 5 9.90 5.05 10.32
C ARG A 5 9.23 4.76 8.97
N THR A 6 9.67 5.37 7.88
CA THR A 6 9.10 5.14 6.54
C THR A 6 9.50 3.76 5.99
N ALA A 7 10.74 3.33 6.27
CA ALA A 7 11.23 2.02 5.87
C ALA A 7 10.47 0.85 6.53
N THR A 8 9.94 1.04 7.74
CA THR A 8 9.20 -0.02 8.47
C THR A 8 7.76 -0.18 7.95
N SER A 9 7.08 0.91 7.60
CA SER A 9 5.75 0.85 6.97
C SER A 9 5.81 0.22 5.57
N ASP A 10 6.82 0.58 4.78
CA ASP A 10 7.00 0.02 3.43
C ASP A 10 7.29 -1.49 3.46
N ARG A 11 8.12 -1.93 4.42
CA ARG A 11 8.39 -3.35 4.61
C ARG A 11 7.13 -4.14 4.96
N ARG A 12 6.29 -3.61 5.86
CA ARG A 12 5.02 -4.25 6.24
C ARG A 12 4.05 -4.36 5.05
N CYS A 13 3.93 -3.32 4.23
CA CYS A 13 3.11 -3.36 3.02
C CYS A 13 3.65 -4.38 2.01
N SER A 14 4.98 -4.46 1.84
CA SER A 14 5.62 -5.46 0.98
C SER A 14 5.38 -6.89 1.46
N ASP A 15 5.51 -7.14 2.77
CA ASP A 15 5.28 -8.46 3.37
C ASP A 15 3.81 -8.89 3.27
N ALA A 16 2.88 -7.96 3.49
CA ALA A 16 1.44 -8.18 3.29
C ALA A 16 1.12 -8.51 1.83
N ARG A 17 1.69 -7.76 0.87
CA ARG A 17 1.54 -8.02 -0.57
C ARG A 17 2.06 -9.41 -0.94
N ARG A 18 3.25 -9.78 -0.45
CA ARG A 18 3.84 -11.09 -0.73
C ARG A 18 2.95 -12.22 -0.20
N THR A 19 2.48 -12.12 1.04
CA THR A 19 1.61 -13.12 1.66
C THR A 19 0.28 -13.25 0.92
N HIS A 20 -0.32 -12.12 0.55
CA HIS A 20 -1.55 -12.09 -0.22
C HIS A 20 -1.38 -12.77 -1.58
N ASN A 21 -0.34 -12.42 -2.33
CA ASN A 21 -0.07 -13.01 -3.64
C ASN A 21 0.17 -14.53 -3.56
N LEU A 22 0.87 -15.01 -2.54
CA LEU A 22 1.05 -16.44 -2.32
C LEU A 22 -0.28 -17.16 -2.08
N LYS A 23 -1.18 -16.58 -1.28
CA LYS A 23 -2.52 -17.13 -1.06
C LYS A 23 -3.35 -17.21 -2.35
N VAL A 24 -3.31 -16.16 -3.17
CA VAL A 24 -4.00 -16.13 -4.47
C VAL A 24 -3.42 -17.19 -5.43
N LEU A 25 -2.09 -17.29 -5.52
CA LEU A 25 -1.43 -18.29 -6.36
C LEU A 25 -1.74 -19.71 -5.91
N LEU A 26 -1.74 -19.96 -4.60
CA LEU A 26 -2.09 -21.25 -4.03
C LEU A 26 -3.53 -21.63 -4.34
N TYR A 27 -4.48 -20.71 -4.17
CA TYR A 27 -5.87 -20.94 -4.56
C TYR A 27 -5.99 -21.27 -6.06
N LYS A 28 -5.32 -20.49 -6.93
CA LYS A 28 -5.30 -20.75 -8.38
C LYS A 28 -4.69 -22.10 -8.74
N ALA A 29 -3.69 -22.57 -8.00
CA ALA A 29 -3.10 -23.89 -8.20
C ALA A 29 -4.07 -25.02 -7.77
N LEU A 30 -4.66 -24.90 -6.58
CA LEU A 30 -5.64 -25.87 -6.06
C LEU A 30 -6.93 -25.90 -6.90
N ALA A 31 -7.32 -24.79 -7.53
CA ALA A 31 -8.47 -24.71 -8.42
C ALA A 31 -8.27 -25.44 -9.75
N LYS A 32 -7.03 -25.70 -10.17
CA LYS A 32 -6.72 -26.45 -11.40
C LYS A 32 -6.74 -27.96 -11.21
N LEU A 33 -6.68 -28.43 -9.97
CA LEU A 33 -6.69 -29.86 -9.66
C LEU A 33 -8.14 -30.37 -9.55
N PRO A 34 -8.43 -31.57 -10.09
CA PRO A 34 -9.72 -32.22 -9.89
C PRO A 34 -9.91 -32.61 -8.42
N GLU A 35 -11.15 -32.56 -7.93
CA GLU A 35 -11.44 -32.69 -6.49
C GLU A 35 -11.12 -34.08 -5.93
N GLU A 36 -11.07 -35.10 -6.79
CA GLU A 36 -10.73 -36.47 -6.44
C GLU A 36 -9.23 -36.63 -6.10
N GLN A 37 -8.38 -35.70 -6.54
CA GLN A 37 -6.94 -35.73 -6.26
C GLN A 37 -6.55 -34.85 -5.07
N LEU A 38 -7.49 -34.07 -4.53
CA LEU A 38 -7.25 -33.22 -3.37
C LEU A 38 -7.38 -34.04 -2.08
N SER A 39 -6.37 -33.95 -1.23
CA SER A 39 -6.48 -34.39 0.15
C SER A 39 -7.54 -33.56 0.90
N GLU A 40 -8.03 -34.10 2.02
CA GLU A 40 -8.99 -33.40 2.87
C GLU A 40 -8.46 -32.05 3.36
N GLU A 41 -7.15 -31.96 3.66
CA GLU A 41 -6.52 -30.72 4.10
C GLU A 41 -6.40 -29.69 2.97
N GLU A 42 -6.09 -30.11 1.75
CA GLU A 42 -6.07 -29.22 0.57
C GLU A 42 -7.48 -28.72 0.22
N ARG A 43 -8.52 -29.55 0.42
CA ARG A 43 -9.92 -29.15 0.22
C ARG A 43 -10.35 -28.08 1.23
N LYS A 44 -10.03 -28.28 2.51
CA LYS A 44 -10.24 -27.26 3.56
C LYS A 44 -9.48 -25.97 3.25
N LEU A 45 -8.23 -26.09 2.81
CA LEU A 45 -7.41 -24.95 2.46
C LEU A 45 -8.01 -24.18 1.26
N LYS A 46 -8.40 -24.88 0.18
CA LYS A 46 -9.11 -24.30 -0.96
C LYS A 46 -10.40 -23.57 -0.54
N ALA A 47 -11.17 -24.17 0.36
CA ALA A 47 -12.38 -23.54 0.92
C ALA A 47 -12.07 -22.30 1.77
N SER A 48 -10.99 -22.31 2.55
CA SER A 48 -10.58 -21.12 3.32
C SER A 48 -10.08 -19.96 2.44
N LEU A 49 -9.59 -20.26 1.24
CA LEU A 49 -9.00 -19.30 0.31
C LEU A 49 -9.96 -18.83 -0.79
N CYS A 50 -11.20 -19.33 -0.83
CA CYS A 50 -12.12 -19.01 -1.93
C CYS A 50 -12.68 -17.58 -1.91
N HIS A 51 -12.60 -16.88 -0.76
CA HIS A 51 -13.07 -15.50 -0.60
C HIS A 51 -11.93 -14.53 -0.29
N ILE A 52 -10.77 -14.68 -0.93
CA ILE A 52 -9.68 -13.71 -0.77
C ILE A 52 -10.15 -12.34 -1.33
N PRO A 53 -10.16 -11.27 -0.51
CA PRO A 53 -10.61 -9.96 -0.96
C PRO A 53 -9.51 -9.23 -1.76
N GLU A 54 -9.91 -8.40 -2.71
CA GLU A 54 -9.02 -7.41 -3.33
C GLU A 54 -8.69 -6.31 -2.30
N ILE A 55 -7.42 -5.88 -2.24
CA ILE A 55 -6.95 -4.90 -1.24
C ILE A 55 -6.24 -3.74 -1.96
N ALA A 56 -6.69 -2.51 -1.73
CA ALA A 56 -5.96 -1.30 -2.11
C ALA A 56 -5.36 -0.63 -0.87
N ILE A 57 -4.05 -0.44 -0.85
CA ILE A 57 -3.33 0.34 0.17
C ILE A 57 -2.88 1.66 -0.46
N LEU A 58 -3.24 2.77 0.17
CA LEU A 58 -2.85 4.10 -0.28
C LEU A 58 -1.82 4.70 0.69
N HIS A 59 -0.63 5.00 0.20
CA HIS A 59 0.40 5.69 0.97
C HIS A 59 0.22 7.20 0.88
N LEU A 60 -0.11 7.82 2.03
CA LEU A 60 -0.14 9.26 2.23
C LEU A 60 1.05 9.63 3.12
N ILE A 61 2.27 9.45 2.62
CA ILE A 61 3.50 9.71 3.38
C ILE A 61 3.94 11.14 3.10
N TYR A 62 3.89 12.00 4.12
CA TYR A 62 4.38 13.38 3.99
C TYR A 62 5.87 13.39 3.61
N GLN A 63 6.19 13.91 2.43
CA GLN A 63 7.56 14.16 1.99
C GLN A 63 7.96 15.57 2.42
N GLN A 64 8.97 15.66 3.29
CA GLN A 64 9.57 16.94 3.66
C GLN A 64 10.15 17.61 2.41
N LYS A 65 9.86 18.90 2.22
CA LYS A 65 10.33 19.61 1.04
C LYS A 65 11.81 19.99 1.20
N ALA A 66 12.57 19.96 0.10
CA ALA A 66 14.02 20.16 0.09
C ALA A 66 14.51 21.52 0.65
N TYR A 67 13.62 22.51 0.76
CA TYR A 67 13.93 23.81 1.36
C TYR A 67 13.82 23.83 2.90
N GLU A 68 13.38 22.74 3.54
CA GLU A 68 13.48 22.52 4.99
C GLU A 68 14.92 22.10 5.41
N GLY A 69 15.92 22.61 4.69
CA GLY A 69 17.33 22.30 4.86
C GLY A 69 17.91 23.03 6.07
N ASP A 70 18.50 22.25 6.98
CA ASP A 70 19.34 22.62 8.12
C ASP A 70 18.72 23.29 9.37
N ALA A 71 17.46 23.74 9.36
CA ALA A 71 16.77 24.23 10.57
C ALA A 71 15.90 23.17 11.28
N LYS A 72 16.24 21.89 11.11
CA LYS A 72 15.32 20.77 11.37
C LYS A 72 15.04 20.45 12.83
N ASP A 73 15.84 20.96 13.76
CA ASP A 73 15.79 20.48 15.13
C ASP A 73 14.94 21.34 16.07
N HIS A 74 14.46 22.54 15.67
CA HIS A 74 13.80 23.47 16.60
C HIS A 74 12.72 24.41 16.04
N GLU A 75 12.25 24.28 14.80
CA GLU A 75 11.26 25.22 14.25
C GLU A 75 9.81 24.69 14.31
N PHE A 76 9.25 24.69 15.51
CA PHE A 76 7.81 24.44 15.77
C PHE A 76 6.99 25.74 15.74
N SER A 77 7.38 26.71 14.93
CA SER A 77 6.63 27.97 14.86
C SER A 77 5.20 27.70 14.36
N ASP A 78 4.23 28.48 14.83
CA ASP A 78 2.84 28.38 14.38
C ASP A 78 2.72 28.52 12.85
N THR A 79 3.59 29.33 12.24
CA THR A 79 3.66 29.53 10.79
C THR A 79 4.13 28.26 10.09
N SER A 80 5.25 27.69 10.52
CA SER A 80 5.80 26.44 9.94
C SER A 80 4.82 25.29 10.08
N MET A 81 4.12 25.19 11.22
CA MET A 81 3.11 24.15 11.45
C MET A 81 1.88 24.31 10.55
N ARG A 82 1.39 25.55 10.36
CA ARG A 82 0.31 25.83 9.41
C ARG A 82 0.71 25.50 7.98
N GLU A 83 1.94 25.79 7.58
CA GLU A 83 2.44 25.44 6.24
C GLU A 83 2.51 23.93 6.05
N HIS A 84 2.99 23.17 7.03
CA HIS A 84 3.01 21.70 6.98
C HIS A 84 1.59 21.11 6.88
N TRP A 85 0.63 21.61 7.67
CA TRP A 85 -0.76 21.16 7.58
C TRP A 85 -1.40 21.52 6.25
N GLN A 86 -1.19 22.74 5.75
CA GLN A 86 -1.72 23.17 4.46
C GLN A 86 -1.14 22.31 3.32
N SER A 87 0.15 22.01 3.37
CA SER A 87 0.84 21.16 2.40
C SER A 87 0.31 19.73 2.43
N GLY A 88 0.18 19.11 3.61
CA GLY A 88 -0.40 17.77 3.76
C GLY A 88 -1.88 17.70 3.34
N PHE A 89 -2.65 18.76 3.60
CA PHE A 89 -4.05 18.87 3.17
C PHE A 89 -4.18 18.92 1.64
N GLU A 90 -3.42 19.79 0.97
CA GLU A 90 -3.46 19.90 -0.48
C GLU A 90 -2.96 18.63 -1.18
N ASP A 91 -1.98 17.95 -0.60
CA ASP A 91 -1.50 16.68 -1.12
C ASP A 91 -2.54 15.54 -0.99
N THR A 92 -3.17 15.42 0.19
CA THR A 92 -4.29 14.49 0.40
C THR A 92 -5.42 14.77 -0.58
N LYS A 93 -5.77 16.04 -0.79
CA LYS A 93 -6.81 16.47 -1.73
C LYS A 93 -6.45 16.12 -3.18
N ARG A 94 -5.18 16.25 -3.57
CA ARG A 94 -4.68 15.86 -4.90
C ARG A 94 -4.75 14.35 -5.10
N THR A 95 -4.37 13.59 -4.08
CA THR A 95 -4.48 12.14 -4.08
C THR A 95 -5.93 11.69 -4.22
N LEU A 96 -6.84 12.27 -3.43
CA LEU A 96 -8.26 11.91 -3.46
C LEU A 96 -8.98 12.29 -4.77
N LYS A 97 -8.47 13.27 -5.51
CA LYS A 97 -9.00 13.64 -6.84
C LYS A 97 -8.71 12.59 -7.90
N ARG A 98 -7.65 11.79 -7.76
CA ARG A 98 -7.32 10.68 -8.68
C ARG A 98 -8.18 9.46 -8.36
N ARG A 99 -9.46 9.52 -8.74
CA ARG A 99 -10.44 8.45 -8.46
C ARG A 99 -10.05 7.10 -9.06
N ASP A 100 -9.25 7.09 -10.12
CA ASP A 100 -8.63 5.90 -10.69
C ASP A 100 -7.74 5.14 -9.68
N ARG A 101 -7.13 5.83 -8.71
CA ARG A 101 -6.21 5.26 -7.71
C ARG A 101 -6.86 4.88 -6.38
N ILE A 102 -8.15 5.15 -6.24
CA ILE A 102 -8.95 4.86 -5.04
C ILE A 102 -9.98 3.76 -5.36
N LYS A 103 -10.06 3.33 -6.62
CA LYS A 103 -10.91 2.23 -7.01
C LYS A 103 -10.36 0.94 -6.43
N MET A 104 -11.28 0.06 -6.05
CA MET A 104 -10.93 -1.31 -5.72
C MET A 104 -10.25 -1.96 -6.93
N PRO A 105 -9.18 -2.75 -6.75
CA PRO A 105 -8.59 -3.50 -7.84
C PRO A 105 -9.63 -4.40 -8.50
N GLU A 106 -9.45 -4.69 -9.80
CA GLU A 106 -10.28 -5.69 -10.46
C GLU A 106 -10.04 -7.07 -9.84
N GLN A 107 -11.05 -7.93 -9.91
CA GLN A 107 -10.98 -9.28 -9.39
C GLN A 107 -9.77 -10.02 -10.00
N GLY A 108 -8.86 -10.46 -9.14
CA GLY A 108 -7.64 -11.17 -9.51
C GLY A 108 -6.36 -10.32 -9.54
N MET A 109 -6.42 -9.00 -9.33
CA MET A 109 -5.23 -8.15 -9.17
C MET A 109 -4.54 -8.33 -7.81
N GLY A 110 -5.27 -8.78 -6.80
CA GLY A 110 -4.82 -9.04 -5.45
C GLY A 110 -4.66 -7.78 -4.60
N LEU A 111 -3.43 -7.55 -4.12
CA LEU A 111 -3.10 -6.39 -3.27
C LEU A 111 -2.30 -5.36 -4.07
N VAL A 112 -2.90 -4.19 -4.27
CA VAL A 112 -2.30 -3.04 -4.96
C VAL A 112 -1.90 -1.99 -3.94
N VAL A 113 -0.69 -1.43 -4.09
CA VAL A 113 -0.19 -0.33 -3.26
C VAL A 113 -0.02 0.89 -4.16
N HIS A 114 -0.68 1.98 -3.81
CA HIS A 114 -0.57 3.27 -4.49
C HIS A 114 0.27 4.22 -3.65
N ASP A 115 1.37 4.69 -4.22
CA ASP A 115 2.22 5.74 -3.64
C ASP A 115 2.19 6.96 -4.57
N VAL A 116 1.66 8.08 -4.09
CA VAL A 116 1.46 9.28 -4.90
C VAL A 116 2.75 10.08 -5.07
N HIS A 117 3.73 9.89 -4.20
CA HIS A 117 4.97 10.66 -4.23
C HIS A 117 6.08 9.99 -5.04
N ARG A 118 6.09 8.65 -5.11
CA ARG A 118 7.13 7.88 -5.81
C ARG A 118 7.14 8.07 -7.33
N GLU A 119 6.06 8.57 -7.92
CA GLU A 119 5.98 8.81 -9.38
C GLU A 119 6.49 10.20 -9.80
N THR A 120 6.67 11.13 -8.86
CA THR A 120 7.17 12.48 -9.17
C THR A 120 8.66 12.48 -9.53
N GLU A 121 9.39 11.40 -9.25
CA GLU A 121 10.81 11.23 -9.61
C GLU A 121 11.01 10.61 -11.01
N SER A 122 9.94 10.23 -11.73
CA SER A 122 10.04 9.57 -13.05
C SER A 122 9.55 10.42 -14.22
N ALA A 123 9.58 11.75 -14.10
CA ALA A 123 9.24 12.68 -15.18
C ALA A 123 10.46 13.55 -15.57
#